data_AF-A0A7X9EYS9-F1
#
_entry.id   AF-A0A7X9EYS9-F1
#
_cell.length_a   1.000
_cell.length_b   1.000
_cell.length_c   1.000
_cell.angle_alpha   90.00
_cell.angle_beta   90.00
_cell.angle_gamma   90.00
#
_symmetry.space_group_name_H-M   'P 1'
#
loop_
_entity.id
_entity.type
_entity.pdbx_description
1 polymer ?
#
loop_
_entity_poly.entity_id
_entity_poly.type
_entity_poly.pdbx_seq_one_letter_code
_entity_poly.pdbx_strand_id
1 'polypeptide(L)'
;MIQDIATLIRKEWKEVVFHRGGGRQSWISMLILLGLLGVYLPYLNGTDWLQNPMALFTWAWVPLFMTIGLVTDAFAGERERHTLETLLATRLSDASILFGKIAASVLYAWSISTSCAVLAAITINVTFPNNGAFQFYAPAMFFGGLAAVLLIAILISSIGVFVSLNAATVRQAYQKLNLAIMAVWLIPFILLQTFPDKVQSLFMKVAPVLDAKLPLIIGSVFAILIVLDAMALLLAKKRFKRTRLILE
;
A
#
# COMPACT_ATOMS: atom_id res chain seq x y z
N MET A 1 11.86 -12.37 19.34
CA MET A 1 11.57 -11.23 18.44
C MET A 1 10.97 -11.67 17.11
N ILE A 2 11.68 -12.42 16.24
CA ILE A 2 11.13 -12.81 14.91
C ILE A 2 9.89 -13.70 15.04
N GLN A 3 9.93 -14.71 15.93
CA GLN A 3 8.78 -15.58 16.19
C GLN A 3 7.57 -14.80 16.76
N ASP A 4 7.83 -13.77 17.56
CA ASP A 4 6.80 -12.91 18.11
C ASP A 4 6.12 -12.07 17.03
N ILE A 5 6.93 -11.48 16.13
CA ILE A 5 6.46 -10.74 14.96
C ILE A 5 5.60 -11.64 14.07
N ALA A 6 6.06 -12.86 13.78
CA ALA A 6 5.31 -13.82 12.96
C ALA A 6 3.99 -14.23 13.63
N THR A 7 3.99 -14.43 14.95
CA THR A 7 2.76 -14.72 15.73
C THR A 7 1.77 -13.58 15.62
N LEU A 8 2.24 -12.33 15.72
CA LEU A 8 1.39 -11.16 15.58
C LEU A 8 0.84 -11.02 14.16
N ILE A 9 1.68 -11.19 13.14
CA ILE A 9 1.23 -11.19 11.73
C ILE A 9 0.14 -12.24 11.51
N ARG A 10 0.33 -13.46 12.04
CA ARG A 10 -0.66 -14.53 11.92
C ARG A 10 -1.98 -14.19 12.63
N LYS A 11 -1.92 -13.54 13.80
CA LYS A 11 -3.10 -13.03 14.51
C LYS A 11 -3.85 -12.02 13.62
N GLU A 12 -3.16 -10.98 13.17
CA GLU A 12 -3.74 -9.90 12.35
C GLU A 12 -4.37 -10.44 11.07
N TRP A 13 -3.68 -11.33 10.36
CA TRP A 13 -4.21 -11.96 9.14
C TRP A 13 -5.47 -12.79 9.41
N LYS A 14 -5.51 -13.55 10.51
CA LYS A 14 -6.73 -14.27 10.90
C LYS A 14 -7.87 -13.32 11.22
N GLU A 15 -7.61 -12.17 11.82
CA GLU A 15 -8.65 -11.19 12.11
C GLU A 15 -9.19 -10.52 10.84
N VAL A 16 -8.30 -10.18 9.90
CA VAL A 16 -8.68 -9.64 8.58
C VAL A 16 -9.56 -10.61 7.80
N VAL A 17 -9.21 -11.89 7.85
CA VAL A 17 -9.86 -12.98 7.10
C VAL A 17 -11.14 -13.46 7.79
N PHE A 18 -11.21 -13.51 9.12
CA PHE A 18 -12.33 -14.17 9.81
C PHE A 18 -13.17 -13.28 10.73
N HIS A 19 -12.65 -12.19 11.30
CA HIS A 19 -13.28 -11.56 12.49
C HIS A 19 -13.44 -10.03 12.44
N ARG A 20 -13.38 -9.39 11.27
CA ARG A 20 -13.84 -8.00 11.18
C ARG A 20 -15.34 -7.92 11.46
N GLY A 21 -15.77 -6.94 12.25
CA GLY A 21 -17.19 -6.62 12.51
C GLY A 21 -18.02 -6.28 11.25
N GLY A 22 -17.39 -6.28 10.06
CA GLY A 22 -18.00 -6.28 8.73
C GLY A 22 -17.40 -7.33 7.79
N GLY A 23 -17.06 -8.53 8.29
CA GLY A 23 -16.26 -9.55 7.61
C GLY A 23 -16.72 -9.90 6.19
N ARG A 24 -18.03 -9.92 5.94
CA ARG A 24 -18.59 -10.15 4.60
C ARG A 24 -18.22 -9.03 3.61
N GLN A 25 -18.19 -7.78 4.06
CA GLN A 25 -17.85 -6.62 3.24
C GLN A 25 -16.37 -6.56 2.88
N SER A 26 -15.48 -7.03 3.76
CA SER A 26 -14.03 -7.09 3.51
C SER A 26 -13.69 -8.06 2.38
N TRP A 27 -14.23 -9.28 2.41
CA TRP A 27 -14.01 -10.28 1.34
C TRP A 27 -14.64 -9.90 0.02
N ILE A 28 -15.87 -9.37 0.05
CA ILE A 28 -16.54 -8.90 -1.17
C ILE A 28 -15.71 -7.80 -1.84
N SER A 29 -15.18 -6.86 -1.06
CA SER A 29 -14.33 -5.79 -1.59
C SER A 29 -13.05 -6.35 -2.22
N MET A 30 -12.39 -7.34 -1.59
CA MET A 30 -11.21 -8.00 -2.16
C MET A 30 -11.55 -8.73 -3.46
N LEU A 31 -12.66 -9.47 -3.52
CA LEU A 31 -13.10 -10.18 -4.74
C LEU A 31 -13.45 -9.20 -5.86
N ILE A 32 -14.14 -8.10 -5.56
CA ILE A 32 -14.43 -7.04 -6.53
C ILE A 32 -13.13 -6.46 -7.07
N LEU A 33 -12.15 -6.20 -6.20
CA LEU A 33 -10.87 -5.65 -6.60
C LEU A 33 -10.07 -6.63 -7.48
N LEU A 34 -10.02 -7.91 -7.13
CA LEU A 34 -9.39 -8.95 -7.95
C LEU A 34 -10.11 -9.13 -9.29
N GLY A 35 -11.44 -9.09 -9.32
CA GLY A 35 -12.22 -9.13 -10.56
C GLY A 35 -11.98 -7.89 -11.42
N LEU A 36 -11.93 -6.70 -10.83
CA LEU A 36 -11.75 -5.44 -11.54
C LEU A 36 -10.33 -5.30 -12.09
N LEU A 37 -9.31 -5.39 -11.24
CA LEU A 37 -7.90 -5.17 -11.59
C LEU A 37 -7.24 -6.40 -12.20
N GLY A 38 -7.67 -7.59 -11.79
CA GLY A 38 -7.10 -8.85 -12.24
C GLY A 38 -7.78 -9.43 -13.47
N VAL A 39 -9.03 -9.05 -13.78
CA VAL A 39 -9.77 -9.63 -14.92
C VAL A 39 -10.31 -8.56 -15.86
N TYR A 40 -11.18 -7.67 -15.37
CA TYR A 40 -11.91 -6.74 -16.21
C TYR A 40 -11.02 -5.72 -16.93
N LEU A 41 -10.11 -5.05 -16.22
CA LEU A 41 -9.21 -4.06 -16.81
C LEU A 41 -8.16 -4.67 -17.75
N PRO A 42 -7.50 -5.79 -17.40
CA PRO A 42 -6.63 -6.52 -18.33
C PRO A 42 -7.38 -6.95 -19.60
N TYR A 43 -8.62 -7.41 -19.47
CA TYR A 43 -9.46 -7.77 -20.61
C TYR A 43 -9.74 -6.58 -21.53
N LEU A 44 -10.04 -5.40 -20.97
CA LEU A 44 -10.31 -4.19 -21.76
C LEU A 44 -9.08 -3.66 -22.50
N ASN A 45 -7.91 -3.73 -21.89
CA ASN A 45 -6.67 -3.19 -22.48
C ASN A 45 -5.92 -4.22 -23.34
N GLY A 46 -6.31 -5.49 -23.29
CA GLY A 46 -5.68 -6.56 -24.05
C GLY A 46 -4.21 -6.78 -23.69
N THR A 47 -3.40 -7.13 -24.69
CA THR A 47 -1.98 -7.44 -24.54
C THR A 47 -1.14 -6.22 -24.13
N ASP A 48 -1.62 -5.00 -24.39
CA ASP A 48 -0.97 -3.75 -23.99
C ASP A 48 -0.83 -3.63 -22.46
N TRP A 49 -1.69 -4.28 -21.69
CA TRP A 49 -1.61 -4.29 -20.22
C TRP A 49 -0.29 -4.90 -19.70
N LEU A 50 0.28 -5.89 -20.40
CA LEU A 50 1.56 -6.50 -20.01
C LEU A 50 2.76 -5.70 -20.49
N GLN A 51 2.60 -4.94 -21.57
CA GLN A 51 3.69 -4.27 -22.26
C GLN A 51 3.87 -2.81 -21.81
N ASN A 52 2.79 -2.15 -21.37
CA ASN A 52 2.79 -0.75 -21.02
C ASN A 52 3.04 -0.55 -19.51
N PRO A 53 4.21 -0.03 -19.09
CA PRO A 53 4.50 0.21 -17.68
C PRO A 53 3.52 1.20 -17.04
N MET A 54 3.03 2.18 -17.81
CA MET A 54 2.10 3.20 -17.31
C MET A 54 0.77 2.58 -16.89
N ALA A 55 0.28 1.56 -17.59
CA ALA A 55 -0.97 0.90 -17.23
C ALA A 55 -0.87 0.25 -15.84
N LEU A 56 0.23 -0.45 -15.56
CA LEU A 56 0.45 -1.09 -14.26
C LEU A 56 0.59 -0.06 -13.12
N PHE A 57 1.35 1.01 -13.33
CA PHE A 57 1.51 2.06 -12.32
C PHE A 57 0.22 2.85 -12.06
N THR A 58 -0.59 3.09 -13.10
CA THR A 58 -1.85 3.84 -13.00
C THR A 58 -2.83 3.19 -12.04
N TRP A 59 -2.79 1.86 -11.90
CA TRP A 59 -3.73 1.12 -11.04
C TRP A 59 -3.10 0.56 -9.77
N ALA A 60 -1.77 0.64 -9.62
CA ALA A 60 -1.03 0.13 -8.46
C ALA A 60 -1.44 0.79 -7.12
N TRP A 61 -2.05 1.98 -7.15
CA TRP A 61 -2.54 2.65 -5.94
C TRP A 61 -3.80 2.01 -5.35
N VAL A 62 -4.63 1.34 -6.15
CA VAL A 62 -5.93 0.84 -5.69
C VAL A 62 -5.80 -0.23 -4.59
N PRO A 63 -4.94 -1.27 -4.71
CA PRO A 63 -4.68 -2.20 -3.61
C PRO A 63 -4.13 -1.54 -2.35
N LEU A 64 -3.31 -0.48 -2.51
CA LEU A 64 -2.72 0.26 -1.40
C LEU A 64 -3.80 1.00 -0.59
N PHE A 65 -4.85 1.51 -1.25
CA PHE A 65 -5.98 2.14 -0.55
C PHE A 65 -6.75 1.17 0.35
N MET A 66 -6.90 -0.11 -0.03
CA MET A 66 -7.55 -1.10 0.84
C MET A 66 -6.77 -1.37 2.12
N THR A 67 -5.47 -1.10 2.10
CA THR A 67 -4.59 -1.29 3.26
C THR A 67 -4.78 -0.20 4.31
N ILE A 68 -5.30 0.98 3.95
CA ILE A 68 -5.58 2.09 4.86
C ILE A 68 -6.44 1.62 6.04
N GLY A 69 -7.54 0.92 5.76
CA GLY A 69 -8.44 0.42 6.80
C GLY A 69 -7.76 -0.54 7.77
N LEU A 70 -6.84 -1.38 7.28
CA LEU A 70 -6.04 -2.29 8.11
C LEU A 70 -5.06 -1.54 9.00
N VAL A 71 -4.34 -0.59 8.43
CA VAL A 71 -3.33 0.19 9.15
C VAL A 71 -3.98 1.10 10.20
N THR A 72 -5.17 1.65 9.93
CA THR A 72 -5.90 2.50 10.87
C THR A 72 -6.48 1.70 12.04
N ASP A 73 -6.94 0.47 11.79
CA ASP A 73 -7.45 -0.44 12.82
C ASP A 73 -6.32 -0.97 13.73
N ALA A 74 -5.07 -0.98 13.24
CA ALA A 74 -3.93 -1.60 13.91
C ALA A 74 -3.76 -1.19 15.39
N PHE A 75 -3.87 0.10 15.73
CA PHE A 75 -3.82 0.56 17.13
C PHE A 75 -5.10 1.26 17.58
N ALA A 76 -5.71 2.05 16.70
CA ALA A 76 -6.95 2.74 17.05
C ALA A 76 -8.10 1.74 17.29
N GLY A 77 -8.11 0.59 16.59
CA GLY A 77 -9.10 -0.46 16.79
C GLY A 77 -8.91 -1.21 18.10
N GLU A 78 -7.67 -1.50 18.48
CA GLU A 78 -7.35 -2.09 19.78
C GLU A 78 -7.69 -1.13 20.94
N ARG A 79 -7.52 0.19 20.72
CA ARG A 79 -7.93 1.21 21.70
C ARG A 79 -9.45 1.29 21.82
N GLU A 80 -10.16 1.33 20.69
CA GLU A 80 -11.63 1.39 20.64
C GLU A 80 -12.29 0.14 21.23
N ARG A 81 -11.63 -1.02 21.15
CA ARG A 81 -12.08 -2.29 21.74
C ARG A 81 -11.60 -2.49 23.18
N HIS A 82 -10.88 -1.53 23.77
CA HIS A 82 -10.26 -1.64 25.10
C HIS A 82 -9.35 -2.87 25.28
N THR A 83 -8.66 -3.27 24.21
CA THR A 83 -7.72 -4.40 24.19
C THR A 83 -6.26 -3.97 24.10
N LEU A 84 -6.00 -2.67 23.89
CA LEU A 84 -4.65 -2.10 23.78
C LEU A 84 -3.83 -2.32 25.06
N GLU A 85 -4.40 -2.06 26.23
CA GLU A 85 -3.74 -2.26 27.52
C GLU A 85 -3.36 -3.72 27.73
N THR A 86 -4.26 -4.64 27.40
CA THR A 86 -4.01 -6.09 27.48
C THR A 86 -2.88 -6.51 26.53
N LEU A 87 -2.85 -5.98 25.29
CA LEU A 87 -1.76 -6.21 24.34
C LEU A 87 -0.42 -5.69 24.89
N LEU A 88 -0.45 -4.48 25.46
CA LEU A 88 0.67 -3.86 26.17
C LEU A 88 0.90 -4.42 27.57
N ALA A 89 0.20 -5.46 28.03
CA ALA A 89 0.52 -6.20 29.25
C ALA A 89 1.22 -7.53 28.94
N THR A 90 1.21 -7.95 27.66
CA THR A 90 1.87 -9.18 27.23
C THR A 90 3.39 -9.10 27.35
N ARG A 91 4.04 -10.28 27.25
CA ARG A 91 5.50 -10.43 27.19
C ARG A 91 6.14 -9.90 25.92
N LEU A 92 5.36 -9.41 24.96
CA LEU A 92 5.86 -8.93 23.68
C LEU A 92 6.64 -7.64 23.86
N SER A 93 7.76 -7.52 23.14
CA SER A 93 8.53 -6.28 23.10
C SER A 93 7.79 -5.23 22.27
N ASP A 94 7.97 -3.96 22.64
CA ASP A 94 7.41 -2.81 21.94
C ASP A 94 7.73 -2.82 20.43
N ALA A 95 8.98 -3.16 20.09
CA ALA A 95 9.42 -3.30 18.71
C ALA A 95 8.73 -4.47 18.00
N SER A 96 8.54 -5.61 18.67
CA SER A 96 7.81 -6.76 18.09
C SER A 96 6.36 -6.41 17.76
N ILE A 97 5.69 -5.65 18.64
CA ILE A 97 4.30 -5.21 18.42
C ILE A 97 4.23 -4.26 17.23
N LEU A 98 5.08 -3.23 17.23
CA LEU A 98 5.11 -2.22 16.17
C LEU A 98 5.42 -2.84 14.80
N PHE A 99 6.54 -3.57 14.70
CA PHE A 99 6.95 -4.15 13.42
C PHE A 99 6.03 -5.27 12.96
N GLY A 100 5.42 -6.04 13.88
CA GLY A 100 4.44 -7.05 13.48
C GLY A 100 3.16 -6.44 12.90
N LYS A 101 2.66 -5.33 13.45
CA LYS A 101 1.48 -4.63 12.88
C LYS A 101 1.78 -3.96 11.54
N ILE A 102 2.95 -3.34 11.40
CA ILE A 102 3.41 -2.79 10.12
C ILE A 102 3.57 -3.92 9.09
N ALA A 103 4.31 -4.97 9.42
CA ALA A 103 4.56 -6.09 8.51
C ALA A 103 3.26 -6.81 8.09
N ALA A 104 2.31 -6.99 9.01
CA ALA A 104 1.01 -7.57 8.68
C ALA A 104 0.28 -6.76 7.59
N SER A 105 0.31 -5.43 7.71
CA SER A 105 -0.29 -4.50 6.75
C SER A 105 0.45 -4.46 5.41
N VAL A 106 1.78 -4.45 5.45
CA VAL A 106 2.64 -4.49 4.26
C VAL A 106 2.40 -5.78 3.47
N LEU A 107 2.42 -6.93 4.14
CA LEU A 107 2.19 -8.22 3.50
C LEU A 107 0.79 -8.32 2.91
N TYR A 108 -0.21 -7.74 3.58
CA TYR A 108 -1.57 -7.68 3.06
C TYR A 108 -1.64 -6.88 1.74
N ALA A 109 -1.10 -5.67 1.71
CA ALA A 109 -1.04 -4.85 0.49
C ALA A 109 -0.30 -5.56 -0.65
N TRP A 110 0.87 -6.12 -0.32
CA TRP A 110 1.77 -6.75 -1.27
C TRP A 110 1.17 -8.03 -1.85
N SER A 111 0.53 -8.87 -1.02
CA SER A 111 -0.13 -10.10 -1.47
C SER A 111 -1.32 -9.84 -2.38
N ILE A 112 -2.16 -8.84 -2.08
CA ILE A 112 -3.28 -8.46 -2.94
C ILE A 112 -2.78 -7.93 -4.28
N SER A 113 -1.80 -7.03 -4.27
CA SER A 113 -1.23 -6.45 -5.49
C SER A 113 -0.59 -7.53 -6.38
N THR A 114 0.17 -8.44 -5.76
CA THR A 114 0.79 -9.57 -6.47
C THR A 114 -0.28 -10.50 -7.05
N SER A 115 -1.34 -10.79 -6.29
CA SER A 115 -2.47 -11.60 -6.76
C SER A 115 -3.17 -10.94 -7.96
N CYS A 116 -3.39 -9.62 -7.92
CA CYS A 116 -3.95 -8.88 -9.05
C CYS A 116 -3.06 -8.98 -10.29
N ALA A 117 -1.74 -8.78 -10.14
CA ALA A 117 -0.80 -8.84 -11.24
C ALA A 117 -0.77 -10.24 -11.87
N VAL A 118 -0.72 -11.30 -11.05
CA VAL A 118 -0.74 -12.69 -11.51
C VAL A 118 -2.07 -13.03 -12.20
N LEU A 119 -3.21 -12.65 -11.61
CA LEU A 119 -4.52 -12.85 -12.24
C LEU A 119 -4.63 -12.12 -13.58
N ALA A 120 -4.13 -10.89 -13.66
CA ALA A 120 -4.10 -10.13 -14.90
C ALA A 120 -3.28 -10.82 -15.99
N ALA A 121 -2.12 -11.39 -15.65
CA ALA A 121 -1.35 -12.19 -16.60
C ALA A 121 -2.13 -13.44 -17.04
N ILE A 122 -2.79 -14.14 -16.11
CA ILE A 122 -3.62 -15.30 -16.43
C ILE A 122 -4.76 -14.91 -17.38
N THR A 123 -5.49 -13.84 -17.07
CA THR A 123 -6.60 -13.36 -17.90
C THR A 123 -6.15 -13.10 -19.33
N ILE A 124 -5.03 -12.39 -19.52
CA ILE A 124 -4.54 -12.05 -20.86
C ILE A 124 -4.15 -13.31 -21.65
N ASN A 125 -3.50 -14.28 -21.01
CA ASN A 125 -3.14 -15.53 -21.68
C ASN A 125 -4.37 -16.37 -22.06
N VAL A 126 -5.46 -16.30 -21.29
CA VAL A 126 -6.71 -17.01 -21.58
C VAL A 126 -7.52 -16.32 -22.66
N THR A 127 -7.61 -14.98 -22.63
CA THR A 127 -8.48 -14.22 -23.55
C THR A 127 -7.79 -13.86 -24.87
N PHE A 128 -6.46 -13.70 -24.87
CA PHE A 128 -5.66 -13.34 -26.04
C PHE A 128 -4.50 -14.33 -26.25
N PRO A 129 -4.80 -15.59 -26.62
CA PRO A 129 -3.78 -16.60 -26.83
C PRO A 129 -2.85 -16.22 -28.00
N ASN A 130 -1.53 -16.25 -27.76
CA ASN A 130 -0.51 -15.94 -28.77
C ASN A 130 0.17 -17.22 -29.27
N ASN A 131 -0.54 -18.01 -30.09
CA ASN A 131 0.00 -19.18 -30.80
C ASN A 131 0.81 -20.16 -29.91
N GLY A 132 0.46 -20.30 -28.63
CA GLY A 132 1.13 -21.17 -27.67
C GLY A 132 2.28 -20.54 -26.86
N ALA A 133 2.63 -19.28 -27.11
CA ALA A 133 3.61 -18.55 -26.31
C ALA A 133 2.96 -17.90 -25.07
N PHE A 134 3.52 -18.16 -23.88
CA PHE A 134 3.08 -17.54 -22.64
C PHE A 134 3.51 -16.07 -22.60
N GLN A 135 2.53 -15.16 -22.54
CA GLN A 135 2.78 -13.73 -22.42
C GLN A 135 2.88 -13.37 -20.94
N PHE A 136 3.99 -12.74 -20.54
CA PHE A 136 4.15 -12.24 -19.18
C PHE A 136 4.71 -10.82 -19.21
N TYR A 137 4.58 -10.12 -18.08
CA TYR A 137 5.21 -8.83 -17.89
C TYR A 137 6.72 -8.91 -18.16
N ALA A 138 7.28 -7.84 -18.71
CA ALA A 138 8.73 -7.70 -18.80
C ALA A 138 9.36 -7.86 -17.39
N PRO A 139 10.43 -8.66 -17.21
CA PRO A 139 10.99 -8.94 -15.88
C PRO A 139 11.30 -7.69 -15.06
N ALA A 140 11.90 -6.67 -15.68
CA ALA A 140 12.19 -5.40 -15.03
C ALA A 140 10.93 -4.68 -14.52
N MET A 141 9.84 -4.73 -15.29
CA MET A 141 8.56 -4.11 -14.93
C MET A 141 7.86 -4.86 -13.81
N PHE A 142 7.87 -6.21 -13.85
CA PHE A 142 7.26 -7.03 -12.82
C PHE A 142 7.98 -6.89 -11.48
N PHE A 143 9.30 -7.12 -11.45
CA PHE A 143 10.07 -7.02 -10.21
C PHE A 143 10.19 -5.58 -9.72
N GLY A 144 10.33 -4.61 -10.63
CA GLY A 144 10.28 -3.18 -10.30
C GLY A 144 8.93 -2.79 -9.70
N GLY A 145 7.81 -3.21 -10.31
CA GLY A 145 6.47 -2.98 -9.80
C GLY A 145 6.25 -3.61 -8.41
N LEU A 146 6.67 -4.86 -8.21
CA LEU A 146 6.60 -5.52 -6.90
C LEU A 146 7.42 -4.81 -5.83
N ALA A 147 8.62 -4.34 -6.18
CA ALA A 147 9.47 -3.57 -5.27
C ALA A 147 8.86 -2.21 -4.96
N ALA A 148 8.28 -1.51 -5.95
CA ALA A 148 7.59 -0.24 -5.75
C ALA A 148 6.39 -0.41 -4.82
N VAL A 149 5.55 -1.41 -5.05
CA VAL A 149 4.41 -1.73 -4.17
C VAL A 149 4.88 -2.02 -2.75
N LEU A 150 5.97 -2.78 -2.59
CA LEU A 150 6.52 -3.10 -1.27
C LEU A 150 6.96 -1.83 -0.53
N LEU A 151 7.74 -0.95 -1.17
CA LEU A 151 8.20 0.30 -0.56
C LEU A 151 7.02 1.22 -0.20
N ILE A 152 6.09 1.43 -1.14
CA ILE A 152 4.93 2.27 -0.87
C ILE A 152 4.05 1.68 0.24
N ALA A 153 3.90 0.35 0.30
CA ALA A 153 3.18 -0.31 1.38
C ALA A 153 3.87 -0.12 2.74
N ILE A 154 5.20 -0.14 2.80
CA ILE A 154 5.98 0.16 4.02
C ILE A 154 5.71 1.61 4.44
N LEU A 155 5.76 2.55 3.51
CA LEU A 155 5.54 3.97 3.77
C LEU A 155 4.13 4.22 4.34
N ILE A 156 3.10 3.75 3.63
CA ILE A 156 1.70 3.93 4.04
C ILE A 156 1.42 3.22 5.36
N SER A 157 1.94 2.01 5.56
CA SER A 157 1.75 1.27 6.80
C SER A 157 2.42 1.97 7.98
N SER A 158 3.62 2.52 7.79
CA SER A 158 4.36 3.25 8.82
C SER A 158 3.65 4.56 9.20
N ILE A 159 3.24 5.34 8.19
CA ILE A 159 2.48 6.58 8.39
C ILE A 159 1.14 6.30 9.05
N GLY A 160 0.39 5.32 8.57
CA GLY A 160 -0.93 5.04 9.13
C GLY A 160 -0.86 4.46 10.54
N VAL A 161 0.16 3.66 10.88
CA VAL A 161 0.42 3.25 12.26
C VAL A 161 0.72 4.47 13.13
N PHE A 162 1.54 5.40 12.64
CA PHE A 162 1.80 6.65 13.35
C PHE A 162 0.53 7.47 13.58
N VAL A 163 -0.37 7.54 12.60
CA VAL A 163 -1.68 8.21 12.73
C VAL A 163 -2.58 7.47 13.71
N SER A 164 -2.64 6.13 13.65
CA SER A 164 -3.53 5.33 14.50
C SER A 164 -3.13 5.33 15.97
N LEU A 165 -1.84 5.44 16.28
CA LEU A 165 -1.37 5.63 17.67
C LEU A 165 -1.93 6.90 18.33
N ASN A 166 -2.20 7.96 17.56
CA ASN A 166 -2.67 9.25 18.08
C ASN A 166 -4.18 9.45 17.93
N ALA A 167 -4.91 8.44 17.46
CA ALA A 167 -6.35 8.51 17.24
C ALA A 167 -7.09 7.80 18.38
N ALA A 168 -8.20 8.38 18.81
CA ALA A 168 -9.08 7.76 19.81
C ALA A 168 -9.96 6.66 19.20
N THR A 169 -10.30 6.79 17.91
CA THR A 169 -11.17 5.85 17.18
C THR A 169 -10.61 5.52 15.80
N VAL A 170 -10.99 4.35 15.27
CA VAL A 170 -10.61 3.92 13.91
C VAL A 170 -11.11 4.92 12.88
N ARG A 171 -12.33 5.44 13.05
CA ARG A 171 -12.92 6.42 12.14
C ARG A 171 -12.08 7.70 12.06
N GLN A 172 -11.60 8.20 13.20
CA GLN A 172 -10.76 9.40 13.24
C GLN A 172 -9.41 9.16 12.54
N ALA A 173 -8.77 8.01 12.79
CA ALA A 173 -7.53 7.64 12.12
C ALA A 173 -7.72 7.56 10.60
N TYR A 174 -8.79 6.89 10.17
CA TYR A 174 -9.14 6.71 8.76
C TYR A 174 -9.38 8.04 8.04
N GLN A 175 -10.15 8.94 8.64
CA GLN A 175 -10.40 10.27 8.07
C GLN A 175 -9.11 11.09 7.94
N LYS A 176 -8.25 11.10 8.97
CA LYS A 176 -6.96 11.82 8.91
C LYS A 176 -6.06 11.26 7.81
N LEU A 177 -5.95 9.94 7.72
CA LEU A 177 -5.11 9.29 6.72
C LEU A 177 -5.65 9.50 5.30
N ASN A 178 -6.97 9.37 5.09
CA ASN A 178 -7.58 9.64 3.79
C ASN A 178 -7.46 11.10 3.38
N LEU A 179 -7.63 12.06 4.30
CA LEU A 179 -7.42 13.48 4.00
C LEU A 179 -5.97 13.75 3.58
N ALA A 180 -5.00 13.13 4.25
CA ALA A 180 -3.59 13.26 3.88
C ALA A 180 -3.31 12.69 2.48
N ILE A 181 -3.81 11.48 2.19
CA ILE A 181 -3.64 10.85 0.86
C ILE A 181 -4.38 11.66 -0.20
N MET A 182 -5.60 12.12 0.08
CA MET A 182 -6.38 12.95 -0.82
C MET A 182 -5.64 14.25 -1.12
N ALA A 183 -5.03 14.91 -0.13
CA ALA A 183 -4.23 16.11 -0.36
C ALA A 183 -3.03 15.85 -1.30
N VAL A 184 -2.35 14.71 -1.17
CA VAL A 184 -1.25 14.30 -2.05
C VAL A 184 -1.69 14.18 -3.51
N TRP A 185 -2.93 13.75 -3.77
CA TRP A 185 -3.48 13.65 -5.13
C TRP A 185 -4.12 14.95 -5.62
N LEU A 186 -4.90 15.60 -4.75
CA LEU A 186 -5.72 16.76 -5.06
C LEU A 186 -4.87 18.02 -5.26
N ILE A 187 -3.81 18.22 -4.47
CA ILE A 187 -2.96 19.41 -4.60
C ILE A 187 -2.28 19.45 -5.98
N PRO A 188 -1.58 18.39 -6.44
CA PRO A 188 -1.04 18.37 -7.79
C PRO A 188 -2.14 18.55 -8.83
N PHE A 189 -3.26 17.85 -8.70
CA PHE A 189 -4.37 17.96 -9.65
C PHE A 189 -4.91 19.40 -9.79
N ILE A 190 -5.13 20.10 -8.67
CA ILE A 190 -5.58 21.50 -8.66
C ILE A 190 -4.49 22.41 -9.25
N LEU A 191 -3.22 22.21 -8.89
CA LEU A 191 -2.12 23.00 -9.46
C LEU A 191 -2.01 22.85 -10.97
N LEU A 192 -2.22 21.63 -11.49
CA LEU A 192 -2.27 21.35 -12.93
C LEU A 192 -3.43 22.09 -13.61
N GLN A 193 -4.61 22.12 -12.99
CA GLN A 193 -5.80 22.75 -13.55
C GLN A 193 -5.78 24.28 -13.46
N THR A 194 -5.22 24.83 -12.39
CA THR A 194 -5.21 26.28 -12.12
C THR A 194 -4.09 27.04 -12.83
N PHE A 195 -2.97 26.38 -13.15
CA PHE A 195 -1.84 27.00 -13.87
C PHE A 195 -1.43 26.23 -15.13
N PRO A 196 -2.33 26.07 -16.14
CA PRO A 196 -2.06 25.23 -17.31
C PRO A 196 -0.79 25.65 -18.07
N ASP A 197 -0.61 26.95 -18.32
CA ASP A 197 0.48 27.46 -19.17
C ASP A 197 1.86 27.29 -18.53
N LYS A 198 1.96 27.50 -17.20
CA LYS A 198 3.19 27.31 -16.44
C LYS A 198 3.55 25.83 -16.33
N VAL A 199 2.54 24.98 -16.15
CA VAL A 199 2.72 23.54 -16.09
C VAL A 199 3.12 22.98 -17.45
N GLN A 200 2.47 23.40 -18.54
CA GLN A 200 2.81 22.97 -19.90
C GLN A 200 4.24 23.38 -20.27
N SER A 201 4.66 24.60 -19.94
CA SER A 201 6.04 25.03 -20.19
C SER A 201 7.07 24.31 -19.32
N LEU A 202 6.73 23.90 -18.09
CA LEU A 202 7.55 23.00 -17.27
C LEU A 202 7.61 21.59 -17.89
N PHE A 203 6.48 21.03 -18.31
CA PHE A 203 6.41 19.72 -18.95
C PHE A 203 7.21 19.70 -20.25
N MET A 204 7.11 20.71 -21.11
CA MET A 204 7.88 20.81 -22.36
C MET A 204 9.40 20.86 -22.11
N LYS A 205 9.83 21.45 -20.98
CA LYS A 205 11.25 21.48 -20.58
C LYS A 205 11.72 20.18 -19.95
N VAL A 206 10.84 19.52 -19.19
CA VAL A 206 11.17 18.34 -18.38
C VAL A 206 10.98 17.04 -19.17
N ALA A 207 10.01 16.96 -20.08
CA ALA A 207 9.70 15.78 -20.90
C ALA A 207 10.92 15.19 -21.63
N PRO A 208 11.73 15.97 -22.38
CA PRO A 208 12.91 15.40 -23.04
C PRO A 208 13.98 14.91 -22.06
N VAL A 209 14.07 15.50 -20.86
CA VAL A 209 14.96 15.01 -19.79
C VAL A 209 14.39 13.73 -19.16
N LEU A 210 13.07 13.64 -19.04
CA LEU A 210 12.35 12.49 -18.50
C LEU A 210 12.56 11.26 -19.39
N ASP A 211 12.44 11.41 -20.69
CA ASP A 211 12.63 10.32 -21.65
C ASP A 211 14.10 9.89 -21.73
N ALA A 212 15.03 10.84 -21.76
CA ALA A 212 16.46 10.53 -21.87
C ALA A 212 17.06 9.89 -20.61
N LYS A 213 16.49 10.16 -19.42
CA LYS A 213 17.03 9.70 -18.12
C LYS A 213 16.05 8.85 -17.32
N LEU A 214 15.06 8.26 -17.98
CA LEU A 214 13.99 7.49 -17.35
C LEU A 214 14.51 6.43 -16.34
N PRO A 215 15.55 5.63 -16.64
CA PRO A 215 16.08 4.66 -15.66
C PRO A 215 16.69 5.31 -14.41
N LEU A 216 17.37 6.45 -14.58
CA LEU A 216 17.99 7.19 -13.47
C LEU A 216 16.92 7.84 -12.58
N ILE A 217 15.86 8.36 -13.20
CA ILE A 217 14.70 8.92 -12.47
C ILE A 217 14.02 7.84 -11.65
N ILE A 218 13.71 6.68 -12.25
CA ILE A 218 13.17 5.54 -11.51
C ILE A 218 14.09 5.18 -10.34
N GLY A 219 15.39 4.99 -10.59
CA GLY A 219 16.36 4.70 -9.53
C GLY A 219 16.36 5.73 -8.39
N SER A 220 16.27 7.02 -8.72
CA SER A 220 16.19 8.11 -7.74
C SER A 220 14.90 8.08 -6.92
N VAL A 221 13.76 7.75 -7.54
CA VAL A 221 12.47 7.61 -6.84
C VAL A 221 12.53 6.46 -5.84
N PHE A 222 13.09 5.32 -6.24
CA PHE A 222 13.29 4.18 -5.33
C PHE A 222 14.22 4.55 -4.16
N ALA A 223 15.32 5.26 -4.43
CA ALA A 223 16.24 5.72 -3.38
C ALA A 223 15.54 6.67 -2.39
N ILE A 224 14.76 7.63 -2.89
CA ILE A 224 13.97 8.54 -2.07
C ILE A 224 12.95 7.77 -1.22
N LEU A 225 12.23 6.82 -1.81
CA LEU A 225 11.26 5.99 -1.08
C LEU A 225 11.93 5.20 0.05
N ILE A 226 13.09 4.58 -0.20
CA ILE A 226 13.85 3.85 0.84
C ILE A 226 14.23 4.79 2.00
N VAL A 227 14.68 6.00 1.70
CA VAL A 227 15.02 7.00 2.73
C VAL A 227 13.78 7.40 3.52
N LEU A 228 12.66 7.66 2.84
CA LEU A 228 11.39 8.01 3.48
C LEU A 228 10.86 6.86 4.35
N ASP A 229 10.97 5.62 3.90
CA ASP A 229 10.61 4.42 4.67
C ASP A 229 11.45 4.29 5.93
N ALA A 230 12.77 4.43 5.80
CA ALA A 230 13.68 4.41 6.94
C ALA A 230 13.32 5.52 7.95
N MET A 231 13.08 6.73 7.47
CA MET A 231 12.64 7.85 8.32
C MET A 231 11.30 7.55 9.01
N ALA A 232 10.29 7.08 8.26
CA ALA A 232 8.97 6.78 8.80
C ALA A 232 9.01 5.67 9.86
N LEU A 233 9.76 4.60 9.60
CA LEU A 233 9.97 3.50 10.55
C LEU A 233 10.71 3.97 11.81
N LEU A 234 11.74 4.80 11.66
CA LEU A 234 12.47 5.36 12.80
C LEU A 234 11.58 6.30 13.64
N LEU A 235 10.76 7.13 13.01
CA LEU A 235 9.81 8.00 13.70
C LEU A 235 8.73 7.20 14.43
N ALA A 236 8.18 6.16 13.78
CA ALA A 236 7.22 5.24 14.40
C ALA A 236 7.84 4.56 15.63
N LYS A 237 9.08 4.05 15.51
CA LYS A 237 9.82 3.41 16.61
C LYS A 237 10.10 4.38 17.76
N LYS A 238 10.51 5.62 17.49
CA LYS A 238 10.77 6.63 18.53
C LYS A 238 9.52 7.01 19.32
N ARG A 239 8.36 7.03 18.65
CA ARG A 239 7.08 7.43 19.26
C ARG A 239 6.39 6.28 19.98
N PHE A 240 6.61 5.05 19.55
CA PHE A 240 6.08 3.86 20.23
C PHE A 240 6.82 3.64 21.56
N LYS A 241 6.28 4.23 22.63
CA LYS A 241 6.75 4.04 24.01
C LYS A 241 5.59 3.58 24.87
N ARG A 242 5.67 2.34 25.38
CA ARG A 242 4.65 1.71 26.23
C ARG A 242 4.16 2.62 27.36
N THR A 243 5.08 3.29 28.06
CA THR A 243 4.77 4.16 29.20
C THR A 243 3.90 5.37 28.86
N ARG A 244 4.00 5.89 27.63
CA ARG A 244 3.21 7.05 27.19
C ARG A 244 1.84 6.62 26.65
N LEU A 245 1.78 5.46 26.01
CA LEU A 245 0.55 4.92 25.42
C LEU A 245 -0.45 4.38 26.44
N ILE A 246 -0.01 4.07 27.68
CA ILE A 246 -0.89 3.62 28.77
C ILE A 246 -1.56 4.80 29.49
N LEU A 247 -0.99 6.01 29.38
CA LEU A 247 -1.48 7.22 30.06
C LEU A 247 -2.42 8.08 29.18
N GLU A 248 -2.52 7.76 27.88
CA GLU A 248 -3.34 8.45 26.87
C GLU A 248 -4.52 7.59 26.39
#